data_AF-A0A1J5HV24-F1
#
_entry.id   AF-A0A1J5HV24-F1
#
_cell.length_a   1.000
_cell.length_b   1.000
_cell.length_c   1.000
_cell.angle_alpha   90.00
_cell.angle_beta   90.00
_cell.angle_gamma   90.00
#
_symmetry.space_group_name_H-M   'P 1'
#
loop_
_entity.id
_entity.type
_entity.pdbx_description
1 polymer ?
#
loop_
_entity_poly.entity_id
_entity_poly.type
_entity_poly.pdbx_seq_one_letter_code
_entity_poly.pdbx_strand_id
1 'polypeptide(L)'
;MKQAEFRCKWIRREEIWDCAEGIRNRNWSAGKLPVDVEAIVEFKLKLDIEPEHNLAQQTDMEAYLRSDLTGIVVDHDHYMDEKFASRMRFSFAHELGHFFLHREFYERVAFESADEWKEILLGLPEADYTNFGLFSKIYG
;
A
#
# COMPACT_ATOMS: atom_id res chain seq x y z
N MET A 1 17.65 -13.69 -5.42
CA MET A 1 16.82 -14.44 -6.39
C MET A 1 16.44 -13.49 -7.51
N LYS A 2 16.36 -13.94 -8.77
CA LYS A 2 15.80 -13.11 -9.85
C LYS A 2 14.30 -12.90 -9.56
N GLN A 3 13.79 -11.69 -9.71
CA GLN A 3 12.35 -11.34 -9.64
C GLN A 3 11.42 -12.35 -10.32
N ALA A 4 11.92 -13.01 -11.37
CA ALA A 4 11.21 -13.99 -12.20
C ALA A 4 10.61 -15.21 -11.47
N GLU A 5 10.92 -15.45 -10.20
CA GLU A 5 10.36 -16.59 -9.43
C GLU A 5 9.19 -16.21 -8.51
N PHE A 6 8.91 -14.93 -8.29
CA PHE A 6 7.75 -14.52 -7.53
C PHE A 6 6.46 -14.76 -8.33
N ARG A 7 5.43 -15.29 -7.66
CA ARG A 7 4.09 -15.49 -8.19
C ARG A 7 3.11 -14.86 -7.20
N CYS A 8 2.43 -13.80 -7.61
CA CYS A 8 1.38 -13.20 -6.82
C CYS A 8 0.17 -14.14 -6.87
N LYS A 9 -0.08 -14.85 -5.75
CA LYS A 9 -1.21 -15.78 -5.65
C LYS A 9 -2.49 -15.01 -5.97
N TRP A 10 -3.28 -15.56 -6.88
CA TRP A 10 -4.61 -15.03 -7.13
C TRP A 10 -5.47 -15.29 -5.89
N ILE A 11 -6.05 -14.22 -5.33
CA ILE A 11 -6.92 -14.27 -4.16
C ILE A 11 -8.34 -13.99 -4.62
N ARG A 12 -9.30 -14.81 -4.18
CA ARG A 12 -10.72 -14.58 -4.48
C ARG A 12 -11.16 -13.26 -3.86
N ARG A 13 -12.00 -12.49 -4.55
CA ARG A 13 -12.49 -11.21 -4.02
C ARG A 13 -13.07 -11.35 -2.62
N GLU A 14 -13.84 -12.41 -2.37
CA GLU A 14 -14.45 -12.70 -1.08
C GLU A 14 -13.39 -12.84 0.03
N GLU A 15 -12.28 -13.53 -0.25
CA GLU A 15 -11.16 -13.66 0.69
C GLU A 15 -10.45 -12.32 0.93
N ILE A 16 -10.35 -11.48 -0.11
CA ILE A 16 -9.80 -10.13 0.03
C ILE A 16 -10.72 -9.27 0.93
N TRP A 17 -12.04 -9.36 0.72
CA TRP A 17 -13.05 -8.70 1.56
C TRP A 17 -12.98 -9.17 3.02
N ASP A 18 -12.92 -10.47 3.26
CA ASP A 18 -12.80 -11.04 4.60
C ASP A 18 -11.51 -10.58 5.29
N CYS A 19 -10.40 -10.52 4.55
CA CYS A 19 -9.14 -9.99 5.05
C CYS A 19 -9.27 -8.51 5.44
N ALA A 20 -9.83 -7.68 4.55
CA ALA A 20 -10.03 -6.25 4.77
C ALA A 20 -10.94 -5.99 5.99
N GLU A 21 -12.06 -6.69 6.10
CA GLU A 21 -12.96 -6.59 7.25
C GLU A 21 -12.26 -7.07 8.54
N GLY A 22 -11.49 -8.16 8.46
CA GLY A 22 -10.68 -8.64 9.58
C GLY A 22 -9.63 -7.64 10.04
N ILE A 23 -8.96 -6.94 9.12
CA ILE A 23 -8.00 -5.86 9.43
C ILE A 23 -8.73 -4.68 10.05
N ARG A 24 -9.86 -4.26 9.46
CA ARG A 24 -10.68 -3.16 9.97
C ARG A 24 -11.13 -3.43 11.41
N ASN A 25 -11.71 -4.59 11.67
CA ASN A 25 -12.21 -4.95 13.00
C ASN A 25 -11.10 -5.03 14.06
N ARG A 26 -9.89 -5.45 13.67
CA ARG A 26 -8.73 -5.53 14.59
C ARG A 26 -8.11 -4.18 14.90
N ASN A 27 -8.10 -3.26 13.93
CA ASN A 27 -7.33 -2.01 14.03
C ASN A 27 -8.21 -0.77 14.26
N TRP A 28 -9.50 -0.82 13.91
CA TRP A 28 -10.44 0.30 14.01
C TRP A 28 -11.59 0.02 14.97
N SER A 29 -11.32 0.16 16.27
CA SER A 29 -12.30 -0.10 17.32
C SER A 29 -13.40 0.96 17.44
N ALA A 30 -13.26 2.11 16.77
CA ALA A 30 -14.25 3.18 16.85
C ALA A 30 -15.53 2.86 16.07
N GLY A 31 -15.46 2.00 15.05
CA GLY A 31 -16.63 1.56 14.28
C GLY A 31 -17.37 2.69 13.54
N LYS A 32 -16.73 3.86 13.39
CA LYS A 32 -17.29 5.04 12.72
C LYS A 32 -16.68 5.21 11.34
N LEU A 33 -17.46 5.69 10.39
CA LEU A 33 -16.99 6.07 9.06
C LEU A 33 -16.81 7.60 8.97
N PRO A 34 -15.84 8.10 8.18
CA PRO A 34 -14.82 7.34 7.45
C PRO A 34 -13.79 6.67 8.41
N VAL A 35 -13.20 5.56 7.96
CA VAL A 35 -12.10 4.92 8.71
C VAL A 35 -10.89 5.86 8.69
N ASP A 36 -10.32 6.12 9.86
CA ASP A 36 -9.08 6.88 9.98
C ASP A 36 -7.89 5.97 9.70
N VAL A 37 -7.58 5.82 8.42
CA VAL A 37 -6.52 4.90 7.94
C VAL A 37 -5.14 5.39 8.36
N GLU A 38 -4.93 6.70 8.38
CA GLU A 38 -3.70 7.33 8.82
C GLU A 38 -3.42 7.02 10.29
N ALA A 39 -4.44 7.17 11.17
CA ALA A 39 -4.32 6.78 12.56
C ALA A 39 -4.04 5.28 12.75
N ILE A 40 -4.53 4.41 11.86
CA ILE A 40 -4.19 2.98 11.88
C ILE A 40 -2.72 2.77 11.53
N VAL A 41 -2.23 3.38 10.45
CA VAL A 41 -0.83 3.32 10.01
C VAL A 41 0.09 3.78 11.14
N GLU A 42 -0.10 5.00 11.63
CA GLU A 42 0.81 5.63 12.60
C GLU A 42 0.66 5.04 14.01
N PHE A 43 -0.56 4.97 14.54
CA PHE A 43 -0.74 4.65 15.96
C PHE A 43 -0.91 3.16 16.23
N LYS A 44 -1.57 2.40 15.35
CA LYS A 44 -1.82 0.97 15.55
C LYS A 44 -0.69 0.11 15.04
N LEU A 45 -0.23 0.37 13.82
CA LEU A 45 0.78 -0.44 13.16
C LEU A 45 2.20 0.08 13.38
N LYS A 46 2.35 1.31 13.87
CA LYS A 46 3.66 1.94 14.14
C LYS A 46 4.51 2.02 12.88
N LEU A 47 3.84 2.27 11.75
CA LEU A 47 4.49 2.54 10.49
C LEU A 47 4.77 4.03 10.40
N ASP A 48 5.99 4.39 10.04
CA ASP A 48 6.36 5.78 9.80
C ASP A 48 5.68 6.28 8.51
N ILE A 49 5.21 7.51 8.53
CA ILE A 49 4.70 8.19 7.33
C ILE A 49 5.77 9.19 6.91
N GLU A 50 6.33 8.99 5.71
CA GLU A 50 7.48 9.73 5.22
C GLU A 50 7.11 10.56 3.99
N PRO A 51 6.93 11.89 4.13
CA PRO A 51 6.68 12.76 2.99
C PRO A 51 7.92 12.89 2.09
N GLU A 52 7.76 12.58 0.80
CA GLU A 52 8.76 12.72 -0.25
C GLU A 52 8.28 13.74 -1.29
N HIS A 53 9.12 14.71 -1.63
CA HIS A 53 8.75 15.73 -2.62
C HIS A 53 8.83 15.19 -4.04
N ASN A 54 7.82 15.54 -4.86
CA ASN A 54 7.71 15.18 -6.27
C ASN A 54 7.51 13.68 -6.55
N LEU A 55 7.11 12.88 -5.55
CA LEU A 55 6.86 11.45 -5.72
C LEU A 55 5.83 11.20 -6.83
N ALA A 56 4.69 11.90 -6.77
CA ALA A 56 3.61 11.74 -7.74
C ALA A 56 4.03 12.22 -9.14
N GLN A 57 4.86 13.27 -9.22
CA GLN A 57 5.37 13.78 -10.49
C GLN A 57 6.38 12.82 -11.15
N GLN A 58 7.23 12.16 -10.36
CA GLN A 58 8.27 11.26 -10.86
C GLN A 58 7.69 9.88 -11.22
N THR A 59 6.79 9.37 -10.40
CA THR A 59 6.40 7.96 -10.46
C THR A 59 4.94 7.71 -10.79
N ASP A 60 4.09 8.74 -10.79
CA ASP A 60 2.62 8.64 -10.85
C ASP A 60 1.98 7.97 -9.61
N MET A 61 2.76 7.68 -8.57
CA MET A 61 2.29 7.10 -7.31
C MET A 61 2.06 8.18 -6.26
N GLU A 62 0.98 8.04 -5.51
CA GLU A 62 0.64 8.93 -4.39
C GLU A 62 1.33 8.50 -3.09
N ALA A 63 1.59 7.20 -2.96
CA ALA A 63 2.27 6.58 -1.85
C ALA A 63 2.87 5.24 -2.27
N TYR A 64 3.85 4.74 -1.53
CA TYR A 64 4.32 3.35 -1.60
C TYR A 64 4.81 2.84 -0.24
N LEU A 65 4.60 1.57 0.04
CA LEU A 65 5.12 0.88 1.22
C LEU A 65 6.64 0.66 1.09
N ARG A 66 7.40 0.94 2.15
CA ARG A 66 8.85 0.69 2.17
C ARG A 66 9.17 -0.80 2.04
N SER A 67 10.29 -1.11 1.39
CA SER A 67 10.80 -2.48 1.20
C SER A 67 11.00 -3.24 2.53
N ASP A 68 11.40 -2.51 3.58
CA ASP A 68 11.59 -3.04 4.93
C ASP A 68 10.32 -3.13 5.79
N LEU A 69 9.16 -2.73 5.24
CA LEU A 69 7.86 -2.73 5.92
C LEU A 69 7.81 -1.86 7.19
N THR A 70 8.69 -0.87 7.30
CA THR A 70 8.75 0.03 8.47
C THR A 70 7.90 1.29 8.32
N GLY A 71 7.51 1.63 7.09
CA GLY A 71 6.80 2.88 6.83
C GLY A 71 6.16 2.93 5.44
N ILE A 72 5.40 3.99 5.21
CA ILE A 72 4.78 4.35 3.94
C ILE A 72 5.33 5.71 3.53
N VAL A 73 5.91 5.77 2.34
CA VAL A 73 6.35 7.01 1.72
C VAL A 73 5.16 7.61 0.97
N VAL A 74 4.94 8.92 1.11
CA VAL A 74 3.80 9.65 0.53
C VAL A 74 4.26 10.88 -0.24
N ASP A 75 3.53 11.30 -1.27
CA ASP A 75 3.82 12.57 -1.91
C ASP A 75 3.57 13.73 -0.93
N HIS A 76 4.61 14.54 -0.68
CA HIS A 76 4.55 15.61 0.31
C HIS A 76 3.42 16.61 0.03
N ASP A 77 3.29 17.07 -1.21
CA ASP A 77 2.37 18.18 -1.52
C ASP A 77 0.92 17.70 -1.48
N HIS A 78 0.66 16.46 -1.91
CA HIS A 78 -0.65 15.86 -1.78
C HIS A 78 -0.99 15.47 -0.33
N TYR A 79 -0.01 15.03 0.46
CA TYR A 79 -0.23 14.73 1.87
C TYR A 79 -0.58 15.99 2.68
N MET A 80 0.03 17.13 2.35
CA MET A 80 -0.17 18.40 3.06
C MET A 80 -1.39 19.21 2.58
N ASP A 81 -2.00 18.89 1.43
CA ASP A 81 -3.18 19.58 0.90
C ASP A 81 -4.47 18.76 1.11
N GLU A 82 -5.39 19.31 1.90
CA GLU A 82 -6.70 18.69 2.22
C GLU A 82 -7.52 18.31 0.99
N LYS A 83 -7.31 18.96 -0.17
CA LYS A 83 -7.98 18.60 -1.43
C LYS A 83 -7.67 17.18 -1.86
N PHE A 84 -6.51 16.65 -1.48
CA PHE A 84 -6.07 15.30 -1.80
C PHE A 84 -6.37 14.32 -0.67
N ALA A 85 -6.97 14.73 0.45
CA ALA A 85 -7.22 13.87 1.61
C ALA A 85 -8.01 12.59 1.25
N SER A 86 -8.97 12.66 0.33
CA SER A 86 -9.68 11.45 -0.12
C SER A 86 -8.80 10.50 -0.92
N ARG A 87 -7.89 11.03 -1.73
CA ARG A 87 -6.93 10.26 -2.50
C ARG A 87 -5.89 9.64 -1.57
N MET A 88 -5.39 10.41 -0.60
CA MET A 88 -4.46 9.93 0.42
C MET A 88 -5.06 8.81 1.27
N ARG A 89 -6.32 8.91 1.71
CA ARG A 89 -6.99 7.80 2.42
C ARG A 89 -7.03 6.53 1.59
N PHE A 90 -7.29 6.64 0.29
CA PHE A 90 -7.26 5.50 -0.62
C PHE A 90 -5.84 4.93 -0.75
N SER A 91 -4.83 5.80 -0.91
CA SER A 91 -3.42 5.39 -1.01
C SER A 91 -2.94 4.67 0.25
N PHE A 92 -3.23 5.20 1.45
CA PHE A 92 -2.90 4.51 2.70
C PHE A 92 -3.58 3.13 2.78
N ALA A 93 -4.86 3.04 2.41
CA ALA A 93 -5.56 1.77 2.43
C ALA A 93 -5.00 0.76 1.40
N HIS A 94 -4.55 1.27 0.25
CA HIS A 94 -3.85 0.48 -0.77
C HIS A 94 -2.56 -0.10 -0.20
N GLU A 95 -1.71 0.73 0.40
CA GLU A 95 -0.43 0.30 0.98
C GLU A 95 -0.59 -0.62 2.19
N LEU A 96 -1.64 -0.42 3.01
CA LEU A 96 -1.99 -1.40 4.04
C LEU A 96 -2.36 -2.76 3.45
N GLY A 97 -3.01 -2.77 2.29
CA GLY A 97 -3.23 -3.99 1.52
C GLY A 97 -1.95 -4.74 1.22
N HIS A 98 -0.96 -4.03 0.69
CA HIS A 98 0.37 -4.59 0.45
C HIS A 98 1.02 -5.09 1.72
N PHE A 99 0.94 -4.33 2.80
CA PHE A 99 1.50 -4.71 4.09
C PHE A 99 0.93 -6.03 4.63
N PHE A 100 -0.39 -6.24 4.51
CA PHE A 100 -1.04 -7.44 5.04
C PHE A 100 -1.04 -8.64 4.07
N LEU A 101 -1.20 -8.41 2.77
CA LEU A 101 -1.31 -9.48 1.78
C LEU A 101 0.01 -9.87 1.12
N HIS A 102 0.90 -8.91 0.96
CA HIS A 102 2.11 -9.05 0.15
C HIS A 102 3.38 -9.04 0.99
N ARG A 103 3.30 -9.20 2.31
CA ARG A 103 4.45 -9.26 3.21
C ARG A 103 5.58 -10.18 2.71
N GLU A 104 5.24 -11.41 2.30
CA GLU A 104 6.22 -12.39 1.78
C GLU A 104 6.95 -11.91 0.51
N PHE A 105 6.33 -11.01 -0.27
CA PHE A 105 6.95 -10.39 -1.44
C PHE A 105 8.00 -9.35 -1.00
N TYR A 106 7.62 -8.45 -0.09
CA TYR A 106 8.51 -7.42 0.44
C TYR A 106 9.72 -8.02 1.19
N GLU A 107 9.56 -9.16 1.86
CA GLU A 107 10.68 -9.90 2.47
C GLU A 107 11.73 -10.41 1.46
N ARG A 108 11.39 -10.46 0.16
CA ARG A 108 12.24 -11.00 -0.92
C ARG A 108 12.74 -9.95 -1.89
N VAL A 109 12.24 -8.73 -1.78
CA VAL A 109 12.48 -7.64 -2.72
C VAL A 109 12.96 -6.43 -1.94
N ALA A 110 14.16 -5.96 -2.25
CA ALA A 110 14.72 -4.74 -1.70
C ALA A 110 14.74 -3.66 -2.77
N PHE A 111 14.39 -2.44 -2.37
CA PHE A 111 14.52 -1.21 -3.16
C PHE A 111 14.72 -0.05 -2.19
N GLU A 112 15.41 0.98 -2.67
CA GLU A 112 15.78 2.16 -1.90
C GLU A 112 15.12 3.45 -2.42
N SER A 113 14.40 3.37 -3.56
CA SER A 113 13.74 4.53 -4.16
C SER A 113 12.41 4.18 -4.83
N ALA A 114 11.60 5.21 -5.04
CA ALA A 114 10.34 5.10 -5.76
C ALA A 114 10.51 4.66 -7.24
N ASP A 115 11.60 5.09 -7.88
CA ASP A 115 11.92 4.68 -9.26
C ASP A 115 12.27 3.18 -9.33
N GLU A 116 13.11 2.69 -8.41
CA GLU A 116 13.39 1.25 -8.32
C GLU A 116 12.12 0.45 -8.06
N TRP A 117 11.25 0.94 -7.17
CA TRP A 117 9.96 0.32 -6.91
C TRP A 117 9.07 0.26 -8.17
N LYS A 118 9.00 1.36 -8.93
CA LYS A 118 8.27 1.42 -10.20
C LYS A 118 8.82 0.42 -11.21
N GLU A 119 10.13 0.33 -11.38
CA GLU A 119 10.78 -0.64 -12.26
C GLU A 119 10.50 -2.09 -11.83
N ILE A 120 10.50 -2.35 -10.52
CA ILE A 120 10.14 -3.66 -9.97
C ILE A 120 8.71 -4.05 -10.36
N LEU A 121 7.76 -3.14 -10.18
CA LEU A 121 6.35 -3.37 -10.52
C LEU A 121 6.16 -3.59 -12.02
N LEU A 122 6.81 -2.79 -12.86
CA LEU A 122 6.74 -2.91 -14.33
C LEU A 122 7.42 -4.19 -14.85
N GLY A 123 8.36 -4.74 -14.09
CA GLY A 123 9.02 -6.02 -14.39
C GLY A 123 8.18 -7.26 -14.04
N LEU A 124 7.06 -7.11 -13.32
CA LEU A 124 6.21 -8.25 -12.97
C LEU A 124 5.47 -8.80 -14.20
N PRO A 125 5.26 -10.13 -14.30
CA PRO A 125 4.33 -10.68 -15.27
C PRO A 125 2.94 -10.04 -15.13
N GLU A 126 2.24 -9.81 -16.24
CA GLU A 126 0.95 -9.10 -16.26
C GLU A 126 -0.08 -9.65 -15.26
N ALA A 127 -0.15 -10.97 -15.12
CA ALA A 127 -1.02 -11.64 -14.16
C ALA A 127 -0.65 -11.31 -12.70
N ASP A 128 0.65 -11.24 -12.40
CA ASP A 128 1.14 -10.92 -11.06
C ASP A 128 0.94 -9.44 -10.74
N TYR A 129 1.22 -8.54 -11.70
CA TYR A 129 0.94 -7.11 -11.60
C TYR A 129 -0.54 -6.85 -11.33
N THR A 130 -1.42 -7.49 -12.11
CA THR A 130 -2.87 -7.38 -11.93
C THR A 130 -3.29 -7.84 -10.54
N ASN A 131 -2.78 -8.98 -10.08
CA ASN A 131 -3.13 -9.52 -8.76
C ASN A 131 -2.64 -8.63 -7.62
N PHE A 132 -1.45 -8.06 -7.75
CA PHE A 132 -0.87 -7.12 -6.78
C PHE A 132 -1.78 -5.88 -6.62
N GLY A 133 -2.37 -5.37 -7.70
CA GLY A 133 -3.25 -4.19 -7.65
C GLY A 133 -4.68 -4.42 -7.13
N LEU A 134 -5.11 -5.66 -6.87
CA LEU A 134 -6.53 -5.98 -6.59
C LEU A 134 -7.04 -5.50 -5.22
N PHE A 135 -6.19 -5.29 -4.22
CA PHE A 135 -6.62 -4.93 -2.86
C PHE A 135 -7.21 -3.52 -2.76
N SER A 136 -6.74 -2.62 -3.62
CA SER A 136 -7.08 -1.21 -3.65
C SER A 136 -8.58 -0.93 -3.74
N LYS A 137 -9.36 -1.85 -4.29
CA LYS A 137 -10.79 -1.66 -4.62
C LYS A 137 -11.76 -1.85 -3.45
N ILE A 138 -11.27 -2.07 -2.22
CA ILE A 138 -12.12 -2.50 -1.08
C ILE A 138 -12.28 -1.42 0.01
N TYR A 139 -11.44 -0.38 0.01
CA TYR A 139 -11.50 0.71 0.98
C TYR A 139 -11.95 2.07 0.41
N GLY A 140 -12.26 2.12 -0.90
CA GLY A 140 -12.80 3.30 -1.59
C GLY A 140 -14.32 3.32 -1.63
#